data_AF-A0A7C5Q257-F1
#
_entry.id   AF-A0A7C5Q257-F1
#
_cell.length_a   1.000
_cell.length_b   1.000
_cell.length_c   1.000
_cell.angle_alpha   90.00
_cell.angle_beta   90.00
_cell.angle_gamma   90.00
#
_symmetry.space_group_name_H-M   'P 1'
#
loop_
_entity.id
_entity.type
_entity.pdbx_description
1 polymer ?
#
loop_
_entity_poly.entity_id
_entity_poly.type
_entity_poly.pdbx_seq_one_letter_code
_entity_poly.pdbx_strand_id
1 'polypeptide(L)' 'DSYYAAIRNSTPSQIETVDMARRGLHNEGTELLQARLEGKIETDFNTARRLFTLICILHWRGQ' A
#
# COMPACT_ATOMS: atom_id res chain seq x y z
N ASP A 1 2.15 -12.07 10.18
CA ASP A 1 1.83 -13.50 9.94
C ASP A 1 1.22 -13.85 8.57
N SER A 2 0.32 -13.06 7.98
CA SER A 2 -0.45 -13.49 6.79
C SER A 2 0.33 -13.57 5.44
N TYR A 3 1.22 -12.63 5.09
CA TYR A 3 1.89 -12.61 3.76
C TYR A 3 2.88 -13.77 3.56
N TYR A 4 3.75 -14.01 4.55
CA TYR A 4 4.76 -15.09 4.46
C TYR A 4 4.16 -16.49 4.54
N ALA A 5 3.06 -16.66 5.29
CA ALA A 5 2.32 -17.92 5.35
C ALA A 5 1.58 -18.19 4.03
N ALA A 6 0.98 -17.15 3.41
CA ALA A 6 0.28 -17.27 2.14
C ALA A 6 1.23 -17.65 0.98
N ILE A 7 2.44 -17.06 0.94
CA ILE A 7 3.39 -17.30 -0.16
C ILE A 7 3.99 -18.71 -0.13
N ARG A 8 4.18 -19.29 1.06
CA ARG A 8 4.88 -20.59 1.19
C ARG A 8 4.21 -21.75 0.44
N ASN A 9 2.89 -21.67 0.25
CA ASN A 9 2.08 -22.74 -0.37
C ASN A 9 1.34 -22.29 -1.64
N SER A 10 1.53 -21.03 -2.08
CA SER A 10 0.83 -20.48 -3.24
C SER A 10 1.55 -20.76 -4.55
N THR A 11 0.81 -20.97 -5.62
CA THR A 11 1.38 -21.06 -6.96
C THR A 11 1.90 -19.69 -7.43
N PRO A 12 2.84 -19.62 -8.39
CA PRO A 12 3.33 -18.35 -8.92
C PRO A 12 2.22 -17.40 -9.38
N SER A 13 1.16 -17.93 -10.02
CA SER A 13 0.01 -17.14 -10.47
C SER A 13 -0.82 -16.56 -9.31
N GLN A 14 -0.95 -17.29 -8.19
CA GLN A 14 -1.61 -16.79 -6.99
C GLN A 14 -0.79 -15.68 -6.33
N ILE A 15 0.53 -15.82 -6.27
CA ILE A 15 1.44 -14.79 -5.74
C ILE A 15 1.32 -13.50 -6.58
N GLU A 16 1.36 -13.62 -7.90
CA GLU A 16 1.20 -12.47 -8.81
C GLU A 16 -0.15 -11.78 -8.59
N THR A 17 -1.23 -12.55 -8.48
CA THR A 17 -2.58 -12.02 -8.19
C THR A 17 -2.59 -11.22 -6.88
N VAL A 18 -1.98 -11.74 -5.81
CA VAL A 18 -1.87 -11.06 -4.51
C VAL A 18 -1.03 -9.78 -4.64
N ASP A 19 0.08 -9.82 -5.35
CA ASP A 19 0.94 -8.65 -5.56
C ASP A 19 0.23 -7.56 -6.38
N MET A 20 -0.55 -7.93 -7.40
CA MET A 20 -1.40 -6.99 -8.13
C MET A 20 -2.46 -6.37 -7.23
N ALA A 21 -3.17 -7.17 -6.43
CA ALA A 21 -4.18 -6.66 -5.51
C ALA A 21 -3.57 -5.68 -4.48
N ARG A 22 -2.39 -5.99 -3.95
CA ARG A 22 -1.65 -5.09 -3.06
C ARG A 22 -1.28 -3.78 -3.76
N ARG A 23 -0.80 -3.84 -5.00
CA ARG A 23 -0.50 -2.63 -5.78
C ARG A 23 -1.74 -1.77 -6.00
N GLY A 24 -2.89 -2.39 -6.29
CA GLY A 24 -4.18 -1.72 -6.41
C GLY A 24 -4.55 -0.97 -5.13
N LEU A 25 -4.53 -1.65 -3.98
CA LEU A 25 -4.81 -1.02 -2.68
C LEU A 25 -3.87 0.14 -2.36
N HIS A 26 -2.58 0.02 -2.69
CA HIS A 26 -1.63 1.12 -2.52
C HIS A 26 -1.91 2.29 -3.47
N ASN A 27 -2.38 2.04 -4.70
CA ASN A 27 -2.78 3.11 -5.63
C ASN A 27 -3.98 3.88 -5.07
N GLU A 28 -5.06 3.17 -4.73
CA GLU A 28 -6.28 3.77 -4.18
C GLU A 28 -6.01 4.54 -2.90
N GLY A 29 -5.20 3.97 -1.99
CA GLY A 29 -4.78 4.64 -0.76
C GLY A 29 -3.93 5.89 -1.02
N THR A 30 -3.11 5.88 -2.07
CA THR A 30 -2.31 7.05 -2.49
C THR A 30 -3.20 8.18 -3.01
N GLU A 31 -4.17 7.85 -3.86
CA GLU A 31 -5.12 8.83 -4.42
C GLU A 31 -5.95 9.46 -3.31
N LEU A 32 -6.44 8.64 -2.37
CA LEU A 32 -7.16 9.12 -1.19
C LEU A 32 -6.28 10.04 -0.33
N LEU A 33 -5.01 9.68 -0.12
CA LEU A 33 -4.07 10.52 0.63
C LEU A 33 -3.87 11.87 -0.05
N GLN A 34 -3.67 11.90 -1.38
CA GLN A 34 -3.54 13.15 -2.13
C GLN A 34 -4.79 14.02 -2.01
N ALA A 35 -5.98 13.45 -2.19
CA ALA A 35 -7.25 14.18 -2.05
C ALA A 35 -7.42 14.80 -0.64
N ARG A 36 -6.87 14.17 0.40
CA ARG A 36 -6.92 14.70 1.78
C ARG A 36 -5.90 15.80 2.07
N LEU A 37 -4.82 15.83 1.29
CA LEU A 37 -3.74 16.81 1.39
C LEU A 37 -3.97 18.02 0.49
N GLU A 38 -4.90 17.94 -0.46
CA GLU A 38 -5.27 19.04 -1.33
C GLU A 38 -5.56 20.33 -0.54
N GLY A 39 -4.97 21.44 -0.99
CA GLY A 39 -5.06 22.75 -0.33
C GLY A 39 -4.23 22.89 0.96
N LYS A 40 -3.54 21.84 1.41
CA LYS A 40 -2.67 21.86 2.60
C LYS A 40 -1.21 21.64 2.26
N ILE A 41 -0.93 20.62 1.44
CA ILE A 41 0.42 20.20 1.05
C ILE A 41 0.39 19.80 -0.42
N GLU A 42 1.26 20.39 -1.23
CA GLU A 42 1.47 19.96 -2.61
C GLU A 42 2.36 18.71 -2.64
N THR A 43 1.92 17.67 -3.35
CA THR A 43 2.62 16.38 -3.42
C THR A 43 2.29 15.66 -4.73
N ASP A 44 3.33 15.16 -5.39
CA ASP A 44 3.17 14.25 -6.53
C ASP A 44 2.76 12.83 -6.08
N PHE A 45 2.30 12.02 -7.04
CA PHE A 45 1.80 10.67 -6.75
C PHE A 45 2.88 9.74 -6.16
N ASN A 46 4.13 9.84 -6.63
CA ASN A 46 5.21 8.97 -6.13
C ASN A 46 5.56 9.32 -4.68
N THR A 47 5.58 10.61 -4.35
CA THR A 47 5.78 11.08 -2.98
C THR A 47 4.63 10.65 -2.06
N ALA A 48 3.38 10.89 -2.47
CA ALA A 48 2.20 10.45 -1.72
C ALA A 48 2.19 8.93 -1.52
N ARG A 49 2.60 8.13 -2.51
CA ARG A 49 2.68 6.68 -2.41
C ARG A 49 3.68 6.21 -1.35
N ARG A 50 4.84 6.88 -1.28
CA ARG A 50 5.85 6.61 -0.25
C ARG A 50 5.34 6.97 1.14
N LEU A 51 4.66 8.11 1.27
CA LEU A 51 4.03 8.52 2.53
C LEU A 51 2.95 7.52 2.98
N PHE A 52 2.05 7.12 2.07
CA PHE A 52 1.02 6.12 2.36
C PHE A 52 1.65 4.81 2.85
N THR A 53 2.70 4.34 2.17
CA THR A 53 3.44 3.14 2.57
C THR A 53 4.02 3.27 3.99
N LEU A 54 4.61 4.41 4.33
CA LEU A 54 5.12 4.67 5.68
C LEU A 54 4.00 4.69 6.72
N ILE A 55 2.87 5.32 6.42
CA ILE A 55 1.68 5.34 7.30
C ILE A 55 1.22 3.91 7.58
N CYS A 56 1.06 3.07 6.56
CA CYS A 56 0.65 1.67 6.74
C CYS A 56 1.62 0.89 7.65
N ILE A 57 2.94 1.05 7.44
CA ILE A 57 3.95 0.37 8.24
C ILE A 57 3.94 0.86 9.69
N LEU A 58 3.84 2.17 9.92
CA LEU A 58 3.85 2.75 11.26
C LEU A 58 2.57 2.44 12.03
N HIS A 59 1.41 2.45 11.37
CA HIS A 59 0.14 2.07 11.97
C HIS A 59 0.17 0.64 12.52
N TRP A 60 0.79 -0.29 11.78
CA TRP A 60 0.92 -1.67 12.22
C TRP A 60 1.92 -1.88 13.36
N ARG A 61 2.92 -1.00 13.50
CA ARG A 61 3.93 -1.05 14.59
C ARG A 61 3.52 -0.34 15.88
N GLY A 62 2.48 0.48 15.84
CA GLY A 62 1.94 1.20 17.00
C GLY A 62 0.74 0.52 17.67
N GLN A 63 0.42 -0.71 17.26
CA GLN A 63 -0.60 -1.59 17.84
C GLN A 63 0.08 -2.73 18.60
#